data_AF-N6XAL0-F1
#
_entry.id   AF-N6XAL0-F1
#
_cell.length_a   1.000
_cell.length_b   1.000
_cell.length_c   1.000
_cell.angle_alpha   90.00
_cell.angle_beta   90.00
_cell.angle_gamma   90.00
#
_symmetry.space_group_name_H-M   'P 1'
#
loop_
_entity.id
_entity.type
_entity.pdbx_description
1 polymer ?
#
loop_
_entity_poly.entity_id
_entity_poly.type
_entity_poly.pdbx_seq_one_letter_code
_entity_poly.pdbx_strand_id
1 'polypeptide(L)'
;MSRPYGAEDERKKAFALWDKKKRLCKMLPALLSAICNLLIASLAYYTDVPYREWLIPPFGLLSLVGLWLQEKQKKKAQDSLETRDKIRRDAERSYGTIEETMRAFSLFLLKVLELDKNSTVRISLYCHDDERGQFLQISRVSFNPELAKSGRSNYSDQEGLIATCWQHSSKVVTGWPEDVDEWVAIAVQSGLKEDVAKRVAMKARSAVYVRVDYGSKPIGMVVIESLEQQGVSNSTIQALREHPVFEILKEVFYWTRDTYLVRRSGL
;
A
#
# COMPACT_ATOMS: atom_id res chain seq x y z
N MET A 1 5.46 -32.35 -0.38
CA MET A 1 4.02 -32.59 -0.17
C MET A 1 3.23 -31.82 -1.23
N SER A 2 2.83 -32.50 -2.30
CA SER A 2 2.05 -31.95 -3.41
C SER A 2 0.60 -31.75 -2.96
N ARG A 3 0.09 -30.51 -3.05
CA ARG A 3 -1.34 -30.23 -2.81
C ARG A 3 -2.17 -31.03 -3.83
N PRO A 4 -3.27 -31.69 -3.42
CA PRO A 4 -4.08 -32.46 -4.35
C PRO A 4 -4.73 -31.53 -5.39
N TYR A 5 -4.42 -31.79 -6.66
CA TYR A 5 -4.76 -30.98 -7.84
C TYR A 5 -6.29 -30.78 -8.05
N GLY A 6 -7.15 -31.45 -7.27
CA GLY A 6 -8.62 -31.33 -7.34
C GLY A 6 -9.26 -30.40 -6.30
N ALA A 7 -8.57 -30.05 -5.20
CA ALA A 7 -9.18 -29.26 -4.11
C ALA A 7 -9.40 -27.79 -4.48
N GLU A 8 -8.65 -27.26 -5.44
CA GLU A 8 -8.74 -25.86 -5.87
C GLU A 8 -9.88 -25.64 -6.86
N ASP A 9 -10.16 -26.61 -7.73
CA ASP A 9 -11.26 -26.56 -8.68
C ASP A 9 -12.63 -26.72 -8.01
N GLU A 10 -12.73 -27.57 -6.99
CA GLU A 10 -13.97 -27.66 -6.19
C GLU A 10 -14.25 -26.38 -5.41
N ARG A 11 -13.22 -25.73 -4.85
CA ARG A 11 -13.35 -24.43 -4.18
C ARG A 11 -13.82 -23.33 -5.15
N LYS A 12 -13.28 -23.29 -6.37
CA LYS A 12 -13.72 -22.34 -7.42
C LYS A 12 -15.19 -22.57 -7.80
N LYS A 13 -15.60 -23.82 -7.99
CA LYS A 13 -17.00 -24.17 -8.28
C LYS A 13 -17.94 -23.79 -7.13
N ALA A 14 -17.57 -24.09 -5.89
CA ALA A 14 -18.35 -23.72 -4.71
C ALA A 14 -18.50 -22.20 -4.57
N PHE A 15 -17.43 -21.44 -4.83
CA PHE A 15 -17.45 -19.97 -4.82
C PHE A 15 -18.35 -19.40 -5.93
N ALA A 16 -18.26 -19.92 -7.16
CA ALA A 16 -19.11 -19.50 -8.27
C ALA A 16 -20.60 -19.78 -7.99
N LEU A 17 -20.91 -20.93 -7.38
CA LEU A 17 -22.28 -21.30 -7.01
C LEU A 17 -22.83 -20.40 -5.88
N TRP A 18 -21.99 -20.05 -4.90
CA TRP A 18 -22.33 -19.10 -3.84
C TRP A 18 -22.58 -17.70 -4.38
N ASP A 19 -21.74 -17.19 -5.29
CA ASP A 19 -21.93 -15.87 -5.90
C ASP A 19 -23.21 -15.82 -6.74
N LYS A 20 -23.51 -16.88 -7.50
CA LYS A 20 -24.76 -16.99 -8.27
C LYS A 20 -25.99 -16.96 -7.35
N LYS A 21 -25.99 -17.73 -6.25
CA LYS A 21 -27.06 -17.69 -5.24
C LYS A 21 -27.23 -16.30 -4.62
N LYS A 22 -26.12 -15.64 -4.30
CA LYS A 22 -26.12 -14.28 -3.72
C LYS A 22 -26.71 -13.24 -4.67
N ARG A 23 -26.40 -13.31 -5.97
CA ARG A 23 -27.00 -12.44 -7.00
C ARG A 23 -28.50 -12.69 -7.13
N LEU A 24 -28.93 -13.96 -7.18
CA LEU A 24 -30.34 -14.34 -7.21
C LEU A 24 -31.11 -13.79 -6.02
N CYS A 25 -30.59 -13.92 -4.80
CA CYS A 25 -31.24 -13.37 -3.60
C CYS A 25 -31.37 -11.84 -3.61
N LYS A 26 -30.45 -11.11 -4.27
CA LYS A 26 -30.54 -9.65 -4.43
C LYS A 26 -31.60 -9.24 -5.46
N MET A 27 -31.82 -10.06 -6.48
CA MET A 27 -32.80 -9.77 -7.55
C MET A 27 -34.23 -10.20 -7.17
N LEU A 28 -34.38 -11.13 -6.23
CA LEU A 28 -35.66 -11.73 -5.84
C LEU A 28 -36.75 -10.70 -5.47
N PRO A 29 -36.48 -9.65 -4.65
CA PRO A 29 -37.53 -8.70 -4.28
C PRO A 29 -38.02 -7.84 -5.45
N ALA A 30 -37.12 -7.46 -6.36
CA ALA A 30 -37.44 -6.69 -7.55
C ALA A 30 -38.26 -7.52 -8.55
N LEU A 31 -37.88 -8.79 -8.75
CA LEU A 31 -38.66 -9.71 -9.58
C LEU A 31 -40.04 -9.97 -8.99
N LEU A 32 -40.13 -10.19 -7.68
CA LEU A 32 -41.41 -10.41 -6.99
C LEU A 32 -42.35 -9.20 -7.16
N SER A 33 -41.85 -7.99 -6.91
CA SER A 33 -42.66 -6.76 -7.10
C SER A 33 -43.09 -6.57 -8.55
N ALA A 34 -42.18 -6.76 -9.52
CA ALA A 34 -42.50 -6.64 -10.94
C ALA A 34 -43.57 -7.64 -11.40
N ILE A 35 -43.45 -8.91 -10.98
CA ILE A 35 -44.44 -9.96 -11.27
C ILE A 35 -45.79 -9.62 -10.63
N CYS A 36 -45.81 -9.20 -9.36
CA CYS A 36 -47.05 -8.82 -8.69
C CYS A 36 -47.74 -7.63 -9.38
N ASN A 37 -46.98 -6.61 -9.80
CA ASN A 37 -47.54 -5.45 -10.52
C ASN A 37 -48.11 -5.84 -11.90
N LEU A 38 -47.46 -6.76 -12.61
CA LEU A 38 -47.93 -7.26 -13.89
C LEU A 38 -49.21 -8.10 -13.75
N LEU A 39 -49.31 -8.92 -12.70
CA LEU A 39 -50.52 -9.68 -12.37
C LEU A 39 -51.68 -8.75 -11.97
N ILE A 40 -51.41 -7.70 -11.17
CA ILE A 40 -52.42 -6.69 -10.82
C ILE A 40 -52.91 -5.98 -12.08
N ALA A 41 -52.01 -5.54 -12.98
CA ALA A 41 -52.37 -4.87 -14.23
C ALA A 41 -53.21 -5.78 -15.14
N SER A 42 -52.84 -7.05 -15.25
CA SER A 42 -53.60 -8.05 -16.01
C SER A 42 -55.01 -8.26 -15.45
N LEU A 43 -55.14 -8.41 -14.12
CA LEU A 43 -56.44 -8.55 -13.44
C LEU A 43 -57.29 -7.27 -13.50
N ALA A 44 -56.67 -6.09 -13.65
CA ALA A 44 -57.39 -4.84 -13.85
C ALA A 44 -57.96 -4.73 -15.28
N TYR A 45 -57.27 -5.30 -16.28
CA TYR A 45 -57.66 -5.28 -17.68
C TYR A 45 -58.78 -6.27 -18.01
N TYR A 46 -58.73 -7.49 -17.47
CA TYR A 46 -59.77 -8.51 -17.69
C TYR A 46 -60.85 -8.45 -16.60
N THR A 47 -62.00 -7.86 -16.93
CA THR A 47 -63.12 -7.67 -16.00
C THR A 47 -63.91 -8.94 -15.68
N ASP A 48 -63.81 -9.96 -16.54
CA ASP A 48 -64.65 -11.16 -16.48
C ASP A 48 -64.09 -12.26 -15.56
N VAL A 49 -63.03 -11.95 -14.80
CA VAL A 49 -62.40 -12.89 -13.88
C VAL A 49 -63.24 -12.95 -12.60
N PRO A 50 -63.94 -14.06 -12.31
CA PRO A 50 -64.56 -14.25 -10.98
C PRO A 50 -63.43 -14.16 -9.95
N TYR A 51 -63.66 -13.74 -8.70
CA TYR A 51 -62.61 -13.54 -7.66
C TYR A 51 -61.57 -12.41 -7.86
N ARG A 52 -61.65 -11.57 -8.91
CA ARG A 52 -60.72 -10.44 -9.13
C ARG A 52 -60.48 -9.57 -7.89
N GLU A 53 -61.56 -9.17 -7.21
CA GLU A 53 -61.50 -8.30 -6.04
C GLU A 53 -60.75 -8.92 -4.84
N TRP A 54 -60.68 -10.25 -4.79
CA TRP A 54 -59.97 -10.99 -3.75
C TRP A 54 -58.49 -11.20 -4.05
N LEU A 55 -58.09 -11.20 -5.34
CA LEU A 55 -56.69 -11.40 -5.75
C LEU A 55 -55.84 -10.13 -5.77
N ILE A 56 -56.44 -8.97 -6.02
CA ILE A 56 -55.69 -7.70 -6.09
C ILE A 56 -55.03 -7.33 -4.75
N PRO A 57 -55.71 -7.40 -3.59
CA PRO A 57 -55.11 -7.04 -2.30
C PRO A 57 -53.83 -7.82 -1.92
N PRO A 58 -53.77 -9.17 -2.00
CA PRO A 58 -52.56 -9.91 -1.65
C PRO A 58 -51.38 -9.64 -2.60
N PHE A 59 -51.63 -9.47 -3.91
CA PHE A 59 -50.57 -9.06 -4.84
C PHE A 59 -50.07 -7.65 -4.56
N GLY A 60 -50.98 -6.74 -4.19
CA GLY A 60 -50.62 -5.38 -3.76
C GLY A 60 -49.70 -5.40 -2.54
N LEU A 61 -50.04 -6.20 -1.52
CA LEU A 61 -49.22 -6.38 -0.32
C LEU A 61 -47.84 -6.95 -0.64
N LEU A 62 -47.77 -8.01 -1.47
CA LEU A 62 -46.49 -8.62 -1.88
C LEU A 62 -45.61 -7.64 -2.68
N SER A 63 -46.22 -6.81 -3.53
CA SER A 63 -45.49 -5.76 -4.25
C SER A 63 -44.91 -4.71 -3.31
N LEU A 64 -45.69 -4.24 -2.33
CA LEU A 64 -45.22 -3.30 -1.30
C LEU A 64 -44.08 -3.88 -0.46
N VAL A 65 -44.17 -5.16 -0.06
CA VAL A 65 -43.09 -5.87 0.65
C VAL A 65 -41.83 -5.96 -0.23
N GLY A 66 -41.98 -6.26 -1.52
CA GLY A 66 -40.86 -6.30 -2.48
C GLY A 66 -40.14 -4.95 -2.61
N LEU A 67 -40.90 -3.87 -2.75
CA LEU A 67 -40.37 -2.49 -2.79
C LEU A 67 -39.66 -2.11 -1.49
N TRP A 68 -40.26 -2.43 -0.34
CA TRP A 68 -39.66 -2.16 0.97
C TRP A 68 -38.33 -2.90 1.18
N LEU A 69 -38.26 -4.18 0.80
CA LEU A 69 -37.02 -4.96 0.84
C LEU A 69 -35.96 -4.39 -0.10
N GLN A 70 -36.35 -3.94 -1.30
CA GLN A 70 -35.44 -3.32 -2.25
C GLN A 70 -34.85 -2.02 -1.70
N GLU A 71 -35.67 -1.17 -1.09
CA GLU A 71 -35.22 0.09 -0.47
C GLU A 71 -34.25 -0.19 0.68
N LYS A 72 -34.54 -1.19 1.53
CA LYS A 72 -33.64 -1.61 2.61
C LYS A 72 -32.30 -2.13 2.08
N GLN A 73 -32.31 -2.89 0.97
CA GLN A 73 -31.08 -3.37 0.34
C GLN A 73 -30.25 -2.23 -0.27
N LYS A 74 -30.91 -1.25 -0.91
CA LYS A 74 -30.25 -0.05 -1.45
C LYS A 74 -29.60 0.77 -0.34
N LYS A 75 -30.34 1.07 0.74
CA LYS A 75 -29.79 1.78 1.92
C LYS A 75 -28.60 1.07 2.51
N LYS A 76 -28.70 -0.24 2.77
CA LYS A 76 -27.58 -1.03 3.29
C LYS A 76 -26.35 -1.02 2.37
N ALA A 77 -26.56 -1.04 1.05
CA ALA A 77 -25.47 -0.94 0.09
C ALA A 77 -24.82 0.46 0.10
N GLN A 78 -25.64 1.51 0.18
CA GLN A 78 -25.19 2.90 0.27
C GLN A 78 -24.42 3.16 1.57
N ASP A 79 -24.95 2.76 2.73
CA ASP A 79 -24.28 2.89 4.03
C ASP A 79 -22.93 2.14 4.05
N SER A 80 -22.87 0.96 3.42
CA SER A 80 -21.64 0.19 3.29
C SER A 80 -20.61 0.88 2.38
N LEU A 81 -21.04 1.59 1.34
CA LEU A 81 -20.15 2.36 0.47
C LEU A 81 -19.64 3.60 1.20
N GLU A 82 -20.53 4.34 1.87
CA GLU A 82 -20.17 5.54 2.64
C GLU A 82 -19.20 5.22 3.77
N THR A 83 -19.44 4.12 4.50
CA THR A 83 -18.54 3.64 5.55
C THR A 83 -17.14 3.32 4.98
N ARG A 84 -17.08 2.67 3.81
CA ARG A 84 -15.81 2.37 3.13
C ARG A 84 -15.11 3.65 2.68
N ASP A 85 -15.84 4.61 2.12
CA ASP A 85 -15.29 5.89 1.68
C ASP A 85 -14.80 6.74 2.85
N LYS A 86 -15.48 6.67 4.00
CA LYS A 86 -15.03 7.32 5.24
C LYS A 86 -13.73 6.69 5.74
N ILE A 87 -13.68 5.36 5.87
CA ILE A 87 -12.48 4.62 6.25
C ILE A 87 -11.32 4.94 5.31
N ARG A 88 -11.55 4.97 3.98
CA ARG A 88 -10.52 5.33 2.99
C ARG A 88 -9.98 6.73 3.19
N ARG A 89 -10.86 7.72 3.41
CA ARG A 89 -10.46 9.12 3.64
C ARG A 89 -9.68 9.30 4.94
N ASP A 90 -10.14 8.67 6.02
CA ASP A 90 -9.47 8.74 7.32
C ASP A 90 -8.09 8.06 7.26
N ALA A 91 -8.00 6.94 6.52
CA ALA A 91 -6.74 6.34 6.11
C ALA A 91 -5.86 7.37 5.37
N GLU A 92 -6.30 7.91 4.23
CA GLU A 92 -5.56 8.89 3.41
C GLU A 92 -4.96 10.05 4.21
N ARG A 93 -5.75 10.64 5.12
CA ARG A 93 -5.27 11.70 6.01
C ARG A 93 -4.15 11.22 6.92
N SER A 94 -4.31 10.03 7.50
CA SER A 94 -3.30 9.45 8.38
C SER A 94 -1.99 9.18 7.64
N TYR A 95 -2.05 8.66 6.40
CA TYR A 95 -0.84 8.43 5.59
C TYR A 95 -0.12 9.71 5.21
N GLY A 96 -0.85 10.72 4.73
CA GLY A 96 -0.25 12.04 4.45
C GLY A 96 0.41 12.60 5.71
N THR A 97 -0.25 12.49 6.87
CA THR A 97 0.37 12.92 8.13
C THR A 97 1.68 12.17 8.44
N ILE A 98 1.74 10.86 8.19
CA ILE A 98 2.95 10.05 8.40
C ILE A 98 4.06 10.45 7.41
N GLU A 99 3.75 10.58 6.12
CA GLU A 99 4.74 10.95 5.09
C GLU A 99 5.31 12.35 5.37
N GLU A 100 4.46 13.32 5.71
CA GLU A 100 4.87 14.68 6.06
C GLU A 100 5.72 14.72 7.33
N THR A 101 5.36 13.94 8.34
CA THR A 101 6.13 13.81 9.58
C THR A 101 7.50 13.20 9.31
N MET A 102 7.56 12.10 8.55
CA MET A 102 8.82 11.44 8.18
C MET A 102 9.68 12.33 7.28
N ARG A 103 9.06 13.11 6.40
CA ARG A 103 9.73 14.13 5.59
C ARG A 103 10.39 15.19 6.48
N ALA A 104 9.67 15.70 7.48
CA ALA A 104 10.21 16.68 8.44
C ALA A 104 11.39 16.09 9.24
N PHE A 105 11.27 14.85 9.73
CA PHE A 105 12.38 14.14 10.36
C PHE A 105 13.58 14.00 9.43
N SER A 106 13.35 13.64 8.16
CA SER A 106 14.42 13.46 7.18
C SER A 106 15.18 14.76 6.92
N LEU A 107 14.47 15.90 6.84
CA LEU A 107 15.09 17.22 6.71
C LEU A 107 15.89 17.58 7.96
N PHE A 108 15.35 17.29 9.14
CA PHE A 108 16.04 17.54 10.40
C PHE A 108 17.30 16.67 10.55
N LEU A 109 17.27 15.42 10.09
CA LEU A 109 18.46 14.54 10.03
C LEU A 109 19.53 15.13 9.12
N LEU A 110 19.18 15.61 7.92
CA LEU A 110 20.15 16.26 7.04
C LEU A 110 20.81 17.47 7.73
N LYS A 111 20.05 18.26 8.49
CA LYS A 111 20.59 19.39 9.25
C LYS A 111 21.55 18.96 10.36
N VAL A 112 21.15 17.96 11.14
CA VAL A 112 21.98 17.42 12.23
C VAL A 112 23.29 16.83 11.70
N LEU A 113 23.26 16.22 10.51
CA LEU A 113 24.43 15.65 9.85
C LEU A 113 25.23 16.69 9.05
N GLU A 114 24.86 17.97 9.10
CA GLU A 114 25.48 19.07 8.34
C GLU A 114 25.46 18.86 6.81
N LEU A 115 24.44 18.15 6.32
CA LEU A 115 24.18 17.86 4.90
C LEU A 115 23.05 18.73 4.32
N ASP A 116 22.50 19.68 5.09
CA ASP A 116 21.31 20.47 4.74
C ASP A 116 21.51 21.53 3.65
N LYS A 117 22.74 21.71 3.17
CA LYS A 117 23.06 22.60 2.05
C LYS A 117 23.65 21.86 0.86
N ASN A 118 23.79 20.53 0.98
CA ASN A 118 24.40 19.72 -0.07
C ASN A 118 23.33 19.28 -1.09
N SER A 119 23.38 19.88 -2.29
CA SER A 119 22.48 19.56 -3.40
C SER A 119 22.83 18.23 -4.10
N THR A 120 23.93 17.59 -3.75
CA THR A 120 24.31 16.27 -4.27
C THR A 120 23.78 15.13 -3.41
N VAL A 121 23.24 15.45 -2.23
CA VAL A 121 22.80 14.47 -1.23
C VAL A 121 21.29 14.27 -1.25
N ARG A 122 20.89 13.04 -0.97
CA ARG A 122 19.51 12.61 -0.75
C ARG A 122 19.49 11.70 0.48
N ILE A 123 18.45 11.81 1.29
CA ILE A 123 18.10 10.82 2.32
C ILE A 123 16.75 10.18 1.95
N SER A 124 16.65 8.87 2.14
CA SER A 124 15.43 8.09 1.99
C SER A 124 15.22 7.20 3.22
N LEU A 125 13.98 7.16 3.70
CA LEU A 125 13.56 6.27 4.77
C LEU A 125 12.70 5.15 4.21
N TYR A 126 12.98 3.91 4.62
CA TYR A 126 12.23 2.73 4.18
C TYR A 126 11.73 1.91 5.36
N CYS A 127 10.45 1.59 5.40
CA CYS A 127 9.95 0.58 6.35
C CYS A 127 10.04 -0.82 5.75
N HIS A 128 10.20 -1.80 6.62
CA HIS A 128 10.16 -3.20 6.23
C HIS A 128 8.75 -3.77 6.37
N ASP A 129 8.25 -4.38 5.29
CA ASP A 129 7.01 -5.14 5.22
C ASP A 129 7.33 -6.62 5.41
N ASP A 130 7.18 -7.10 6.65
CA ASP A 130 7.51 -8.48 7.03
C ASP A 130 6.67 -9.52 6.26
N GLU A 131 5.44 -9.17 5.87
CA GLU A 131 4.53 -10.10 5.18
C GLU A 131 4.93 -10.30 3.72
N ARG A 132 5.38 -9.22 3.06
CA ARG A 132 5.74 -9.24 1.63
C ARG A 132 7.25 -9.35 1.37
N GLY A 133 8.09 -9.27 2.41
CA GLY A 133 9.54 -9.38 2.30
C GLY A 133 10.16 -8.25 1.46
N GLN A 134 9.78 -7.02 1.78
CA GLN A 134 10.20 -5.84 1.01
C GLN A 134 10.33 -4.58 1.86
N PHE A 135 11.21 -3.69 1.42
CA PHE A 135 11.35 -2.33 1.88
C PHE A 135 10.41 -1.40 1.12
N LEU A 136 9.66 -0.57 1.83
CA LEU A 136 8.74 0.43 1.27
C LEU A 136 9.23 1.83 1.63
N GLN A 137 9.46 2.67 0.63
CA GLN A 137 9.89 4.05 0.86
C GLN A 137 8.78 4.87 1.52
N ILE A 138 9.04 5.44 2.70
CA ILE A 138 8.10 6.31 3.42
C ILE A 138 8.41 7.78 3.15
N SER A 139 9.69 8.14 3.09
CA SER A 139 10.11 9.50 2.78
C SER A 139 11.34 9.51 1.89
N ARG A 140 11.47 10.58 1.11
CA ARG A 140 12.70 10.96 0.42
C ARG A 140 12.79 12.47 0.37
N VAL A 141 13.94 13.00 0.76
CA VAL A 141 14.21 14.43 0.70
C VAL A 141 15.61 14.69 0.18
N SER A 142 15.75 15.81 -0.51
CA SER A 142 16.99 16.38 -1.01
C SER A 142 16.76 17.88 -1.19
N PHE A 143 17.83 18.66 -1.08
CA PHE A 143 17.81 20.09 -1.43
C PHE A 143 17.87 20.31 -2.95
N ASN A 144 18.13 19.25 -3.73
CA ASN A 144 17.95 19.23 -5.16
C ASN A 144 16.57 18.65 -5.52
N PRO A 145 15.69 19.42 -6.17
CA PRO A 145 14.34 18.97 -6.55
C PRO A 145 14.34 17.71 -7.42
N GLU A 146 15.35 17.51 -8.27
CA GLU A 146 15.44 16.33 -9.12
C GLU A 146 15.75 15.06 -8.31
N LEU A 147 16.63 15.17 -7.31
CA LEU A 147 16.95 14.06 -6.41
C LEU A 147 15.84 13.78 -5.40
N ALA A 148 15.01 14.78 -5.09
CA ALA A 148 13.85 14.64 -4.22
C ALA A 148 12.68 13.89 -4.88
N LYS A 149 12.65 13.79 -6.23
CA LYS A 149 11.61 13.05 -6.95
C LYS A 149 11.56 11.59 -6.52
N SER A 150 10.34 11.07 -6.45
CA SER A 150 10.13 9.65 -6.21
C SER A 150 10.68 8.85 -7.38
N GLY A 151 11.33 7.75 -7.07
CA GLY A 151 11.94 6.83 -8.02
C GLY A 151 11.47 5.43 -7.69
N ARG A 152 12.40 4.51 -7.49
CA ARG A 152 12.06 3.21 -6.91
C ARG A 152 11.48 3.40 -5.52
N SER A 153 10.26 2.93 -5.33
CA SER A 153 9.50 3.05 -4.09
C SER A 153 9.45 1.77 -3.27
N ASN A 154 10.04 0.67 -3.78
CA ASN A 154 10.27 -0.57 -3.06
C ASN A 154 11.54 -1.31 -3.51
N TYR A 155 12.03 -2.16 -2.60
CA TYR A 155 13.13 -3.10 -2.81
C TYR A 155 12.77 -4.42 -2.13
N SER A 156 13.06 -5.57 -2.75
CA SER A 156 12.92 -6.86 -2.05
C SER A 156 14.07 -7.09 -1.07
N ASP A 157 13.89 -8.02 -0.12
CA ASP A 157 14.91 -8.40 0.86
C ASP A 157 16.18 -9.03 0.28
N GLN A 158 16.19 -9.28 -1.03
CA GLN A 158 17.27 -9.96 -1.73
C GLN A 158 17.98 -9.05 -2.75
N GLU A 159 17.64 -7.75 -2.79
CA GLU A 159 18.12 -6.87 -3.84
C GLU A 159 19.05 -5.77 -3.34
N GLY A 160 20.26 -5.72 -3.91
CA GLY A 160 21.21 -4.63 -3.76
C GLY A 160 21.76 -4.42 -2.35
N LEU A 161 22.39 -3.25 -2.15
CA LEU A 161 23.07 -2.92 -0.90
C LEU A 161 22.13 -2.78 0.30
N ILE A 162 20.84 -2.48 0.08
CA ILE A 162 19.85 -2.40 1.16
C ILE A 162 19.62 -3.77 1.81
N ALA A 163 19.56 -4.84 1.01
CA ALA A 163 19.46 -6.22 1.48
C ALA A 163 20.72 -6.64 2.27
N THR A 164 21.91 -6.32 1.76
CA THR A 164 23.16 -6.57 2.48
C THR A 164 23.20 -5.84 3.82
N CYS A 165 22.80 -4.56 3.84
CA CYS A 165 22.73 -3.78 5.07
C CYS A 165 21.70 -4.33 6.06
N TRP A 166 20.58 -4.87 5.57
CA TRP A 166 19.56 -5.49 6.41
C TRP A 166 20.12 -6.65 7.25
N GLN A 167 21.11 -7.38 6.74
CA GLN A 167 21.77 -8.48 7.47
C GLN A 167 22.85 -7.98 8.44
N HIS A 168 23.58 -6.92 8.08
CA HIS A 168 24.79 -6.47 8.79
C HIS A 168 24.62 -5.17 9.60
N SER A 169 23.39 -4.68 9.79
CA SER A 169 23.02 -3.46 10.51
C SER A 169 23.48 -2.13 9.88
N SER A 170 24.57 -2.12 9.12
CA SER A 170 25.07 -0.94 8.39
C SER A 170 25.90 -1.34 7.18
N LYS A 171 25.91 -0.49 6.15
CA LYS A 171 26.80 -0.61 4.99
C LYS A 171 27.21 0.78 4.52
N VAL A 172 28.47 0.91 4.13
CA VAL A 172 29.00 2.12 3.48
C VAL A 172 29.59 1.74 2.13
N VAL A 173 29.41 2.62 1.16
CA VAL A 173 30.10 2.62 -0.12
C VAL A 173 30.60 4.02 -0.43
N THR A 174 31.82 4.12 -0.94
CA THR A 174 32.49 5.36 -1.33
C THR A 174 33.31 5.11 -2.58
N GLY A 175 33.63 6.17 -3.32
CA GLY A 175 34.53 6.07 -4.48
C GLY A 175 33.93 5.35 -5.69
N TRP A 176 32.61 5.22 -5.78
CA TRP A 176 31.99 4.64 -6.98
C TRP A 176 32.26 5.55 -8.20
N PRO A 177 32.37 4.96 -9.40
CA PRO A 177 32.76 5.65 -10.62
C PRO A 177 31.68 6.62 -11.08
N GLU A 178 32.10 7.60 -11.88
CA GLU A 178 31.19 8.51 -12.59
C GLU A 178 30.67 7.91 -13.88
N ASP A 179 31.50 7.09 -14.54
CA ASP A 179 31.12 6.37 -15.74
C ASP A 179 29.93 5.45 -15.46
N VAL A 180 28.92 5.54 -16.32
CA VAL A 180 27.62 4.88 -16.11
C VAL A 180 27.75 3.37 -16.25
N ASP A 181 28.57 2.88 -17.18
CA ASP A 181 28.72 1.45 -17.44
C ASP A 181 29.53 0.79 -16.33
N GLU A 182 30.61 1.43 -15.88
CA GLU A 182 31.36 1.00 -14.69
C GLU A 182 30.49 1.01 -13.44
N TRP A 183 29.67 2.07 -13.25
CA TRP A 183 28.76 2.15 -12.12
C TRP A 183 27.74 1.01 -12.14
N VAL A 184 27.17 0.71 -13.33
CA VAL A 184 26.21 -0.39 -13.50
C VAL A 184 26.87 -1.73 -13.21
N ALA A 185 28.10 -1.96 -13.67
CA ALA A 185 28.83 -3.19 -13.38
C ALA A 185 29.03 -3.40 -11.87
N ILE A 186 29.44 -2.35 -11.14
CA ILE A 186 29.62 -2.41 -9.68
C ILE A 186 28.28 -2.59 -8.96
N ALA A 187 27.22 -1.92 -9.42
CA ALA A 187 25.87 -2.06 -8.86
C ALA A 187 25.35 -3.50 -9.00
N VAL A 188 25.61 -4.14 -10.15
CA VAL A 188 25.24 -5.54 -10.41
C VAL A 188 26.04 -6.49 -9.52
N GLN A 189 27.36 -6.29 -9.41
CA GLN A 189 28.20 -7.06 -8.48
C GLN A 189 27.74 -6.89 -7.02
N SER A 190 27.14 -5.74 -6.69
CA SER A 190 26.57 -5.43 -5.38
C SER A 190 25.15 -5.98 -5.16
N GLY A 191 24.64 -6.80 -6.09
CA GLY A 191 23.37 -7.53 -5.95
C GLY A 191 22.15 -6.85 -6.56
N LEU A 192 22.29 -5.79 -7.36
CA LEU A 192 21.19 -5.29 -8.19
C LEU A 192 21.08 -6.12 -9.48
N LYS A 193 19.85 -6.26 -10.00
CA LYS A 193 19.65 -6.77 -11.36
C LYS A 193 20.14 -5.74 -12.37
N GLU A 194 20.72 -6.18 -13.47
CA GLU A 194 21.31 -5.29 -14.49
C GLU A 194 20.30 -4.32 -15.09
N ASP A 195 19.11 -4.81 -15.45
CA ASP A 195 18.03 -3.99 -16.00
C ASP A 195 17.60 -2.90 -15.01
N VAL A 196 17.57 -3.25 -13.72
CA VAL A 196 17.24 -2.33 -12.64
C VAL A 196 18.36 -1.32 -12.44
N ALA A 197 19.62 -1.77 -12.37
CA ALA A 197 20.80 -0.93 -12.22
C ALA A 197 20.85 0.14 -13.32
N LYS A 198 20.59 -0.23 -14.58
CA LYS A 198 20.52 0.69 -15.72
C LYS A 198 19.46 1.77 -15.54
N ARG A 199 18.29 1.45 -14.96
CA ARG A 199 17.18 2.39 -14.71
C ARG A 199 17.31 3.25 -13.45
N VAL A 200 18.31 3.01 -12.60
CA VAL A 200 18.53 3.85 -11.41
C VAL A 200 18.88 5.27 -11.86
N ALA A 201 18.01 6.24 -11.54
CA ALA A 201 18.15 7.63 -11.99
C ALA A 201 19.35 8.37 -11.34
N MET A 202 19.59 8.15 -10.05
CA MET A 202 20.74 8.72 -9.34
C MET A 202 21.81 7.66 -9.19
N LYS A 203 22.92 7.83 -9.92
CA LYS A 203 24.12 7.00 -9.81
C LYS A 203 24.95 7.49 -8.63
N ALA A 204 24.56 7.08 -7.42
CA ALA A 204 25.24 7.50 -6.19
C ALA A 204 26.72 7.08 -6.22
N ARG A 205 27.62 8.01 -5.91
CA ARG A 205 29.07 7.76 -5.86
C ARG A 205 29.58 7.48 -4.45
N SER A 206 28.78 7.85 -3.45
CA SER A 206 28.88 7.35 -2.08
C SER A 206 27.48 7.16 -1.48
N ALA A 207 27.35 6.19 -0.59
CA ALA A 207 26.10 5.95 0.12
C ALA A 207 26.35 5.28 1.48
N VAL A 208 25.51 5.62 2.45
CA VAL A 208 25.43 4.96 3.76
C VAL A 208 24.04 4.39 3.95
N TYR A 209 24.01 3.15 4.43
CA TYR A 209 22.82 2.41 4.76
C TYR A 209 22.90 2.06 6.24
N VAL A 210 21.83 2.34 6.98
CA VAL A 210 21.74 2.06 8.42
C VAL A 210 20.40 1.39 8.69
N ARG A 211 20.45 0.18 9.27
CA ARG A 211 19.25 -0.53 9.73
C ARG A 211 18.70 0.16 10.98
N VAL A 212 17.39 0.35 10.98
CA VAL A 212 16.63 0.88 12.11
C VAL A 212 16.15 -0.33 12.89
N ASP A 213 16.70 -0.51 14.09
CA ASP A 213 16.32 -1.55 15.04
C ASP A 213 15.52 -0.93 16.18
N TYR A 214 14.39 -1.55 16.54
CA TYR A 214 13.57 -1.21 17.70
C TYR A 214 13.47 -2.39 18.64
N GLY A 215 14.08 -2.28 19.82
CA GLY A 215 14.35 -3.43 20.67
C GLY A 215 15.18 -4.47 19.91
N SER A 216 14.72 -5.72 19.86
CA SER A 216 15.36 -6.79 19.08
C SER A 216 14.81 -6.94 17.65
N LYS A 217 13.88 -6.07 17.22
CA LYS A 217 13.22 -6.18 15.92
C LYS A 217 13.79 -5.17 14.93
N PRO A 218 14.32 -5.60 13.78
CA PRO A 218 14.64 -4.68 12.69
C PRO A 218 13.35 -4.21 12.03
N ILE A 219 13.21 -2.90 11.79
CA ILE A 219 11.93 -2.29 11.38
C ILE A 219 12.01 -1.45 10.10
N GLY A 220 13.22 -1.09 9.66
CA GLY A 220 13.40 -0.26 8.48
C GLY A 220 14.85 0.12 8.22
N MET A 221 15.05 1.10 7.33
CA MET A 221 16.34 1.56 6.86
C MET A 221 16.37 3.08 6.73
N VAL A 222 17.49 3.68 7.15
CA VAL A 222 17.92 5.01 6.72
C VAL A 222 18.96 4.84 5.62
N VAL A 223 18.73 5.49 4.48
CA VAL A 223 19.66 5.47 3.35
C VAL A 223 20.01 6.90 2.97
N ILE A 224 21.29 7.24 3.00
CA ILE A 224 21.80 8.55 2.57
C ILE A 224 22.76 8.34 1.43
N GLU A 225 22.50 8.97 0.30
CA GLU A 225 23.24 8.82 -0.95
C GLU A 225 23.78 10.18 -1.40
N SER A 226 24.95 10.20 -2.04
CA SER A 226 25.55 11.39 -2.62
C SER A 226 26.05 11.12 -4.04
N LEU A 227 25.99 12.13 -4.91
CA LEU A 227 26.67 12.11 -6.21
C LEU A 227 28.19 12.31 -6.10
N GLU A 228 28.71 12.65 -4.93
CA GLU A 228 30.15 12.81 -4.70
C GLU A 228 30.77 11.52 -4.16
N GLN A 229 32.03 11.24 -4.53
CA GLN A 229 32.73 10.01 -4.12
C GLN A 229 32.94 9.89 -2.61
N GLN A 230 32.98 11.01 -1.90
CA GLN A 230 33.18 11.07 -0.45
C GLN A 230 32.15 11.95 0.24
N GLY A 231 30.99 12.16 -0.39
CA GLY A 231 29.92 13.01 0.18
C GLY A 231 29.30 12.42 1.45
N VAL A 232 29.33 11.09 1.61
CA VAL A 232 28.97 10.40 2.87
C VAL A 232 29.94 9.25 3.16
N SER A 233 30.14 8.91 4.43
CA SER A 233 31.10 7.87 4.83
C SER A 233 30.74 7.22 6.18
N ASN A 234 31.65 6.42 6.75
CA ASN A 234 31.48 5.86 8.10
C ASN A 234 31.27 6.94 9.17
N SER A 235 31.86 8.14 9.02
CA SER A 235 31.61 9.25 9.95
C SER A 235 30.14 9.69 9.96
N THR A 236 29.46 9.60 8.81
CA THR A 236 28.02 9.89 8.70
C THR A 236 27.19 8.88 9.50
N ILE A 237 27.56 7.59 9.47
CA ILE A 237 26.89 6.57 10.28
C ILE A 237 27.11 6.83 11.77
N GLN A 238 28.34 7.15 12.16
CA GLN A 238 28.68 7.45 13.53
C GLN A 238 27.88 8.65 14.05
N ALA A 239 27.91 9.77 13.32
CA ALA A 239 27.14 10.97 13.66
C ALA A 239 25.64 10.70 13.76
N LEU A 240 25.08 9.89 12.86
CA LEU A 240 23.67 9.50 12.92
C LEU A 240 23.36 8.70 14.20
N ARG A 241 24.17 7.69 14.52
CA ARG A 241 23.94 6.80 15.66
C ARG A 241 24.15 7.48 17.02
N GLU A 242 25.10 8.40 17.10
CA GLU A 242 25.41 9.12 18.33
C GLU A 242 24.40 10.22 18.64
N HIS A 243 23.69 10.73 17.62
CA HIS A 243 22.75 11.82 17.83
C HIS A 243 21.42 11.32 18.44
N PRO A 244 20.90 11.94 19.52
CA PRO A 244 19.67 11.50 20.20
C PRO A 244 18.43 11.43 19.31
N VAL A 245 18.39 12.22 18.24
CA VAL A 245 17.31 12.18 17.24
C VAL A 245 17.11 10.80 16.62
N PHE A 246 18.15 9.98 16.52
CA PHE A 246 18.04 8.67 15.88
C PHE A 246 17.22 7.70 16.74
N GLU A 247 17.27 7.83 18.08
CA GLU A 247 16.38 7.10 18.98
C GLU A 247 14.93 7.58 18.85
N ILE A 248 14.71 8.89 18.74
CA ILE A 248 13.38 9.45 18.50
C ILE A 248 12.83 8.97 17.15
N LEU A 249 13.67 8.93 16.11
CA LEU A 249 13.30 8.39 14.81
C LEU A 249 12.83 6.95 14.95
N LYS A 250 13.59 6.07 15.62
CA LYS A 250 13.22 4.65 15.83
C LYS A 250 11.84 4.51 16.47
N GLU A 251 11.54 5.29 17.51
CA GLU A 251 10.23 5.31 18.16
C GLU A 251 9.13 5.67 17.16
N VAL A 252 9.25 6.82 16.50
CA VAL A 252 8.25 7.28 15.53
C VAL A 252 8.09 6.27 14.39
N PHE A 253 9.19 5.67 13.94
CA PHE A 253 9.21 4.64 12.92
C PHE A 253 8.41 3.41 13.33
N TYR A 254 8.63 2.92 14.55
CA TYR A 254 7.94 1.75 15.07
C TYR A 254 6.42 1.98 15.14
N TRP A 255 5.99 3.12 15.71
CA TRP A 255 4.57 3.45 15.89
C TRP A 255 3.83 3.72 14.57
N THR A 256 4.53 4.26 13.57
CA THR A 256 3.90 4.62 12.29
C THR A 256 3.97 3.50 11.24
N ARG A 257 4.90 2.54 11.37
CA ARG A 257 5.11 1.45 10.41
C ARG A 257 3.83 0.69 10.11
N ASP A 258 3.20 0.12 11.13
CA ASP A 258 2.08 -0.81 10.91
C ASP A 258 0.90 -0.06 10.28
N THR A 259 0.64 1.17 10.73
CA THR A 259 -0.31 2.08 10.07
C THR A 259 0.06 2.31 8.61
N TYR A 260 1.34 2.53 8.27
CA TYR A 260 1.81 2.72 6.89
C TYR A 260 1.62 1.46 6.02
N LEU A 261 1.86 0.27 6.57
CA LEU A 261 1.79 -1.00 5.83
C LEU A 261 0.35 -1.37 5.40
N VAL A 262 -0.65 -1.12 6.24
CA VAL A 262 -2.06 -1.53 5.99
C VAL A 262 -2.61 -1.02 4.64
N ARG A 263 -2.21 0.15 4.15
CA ARG A 263 -2.63 0.66 2.82
C ARG A 263 -1.89 -0.01 1.67
N ARG A 264 -0.58 -0.24 1.79
CA ARG A 264 0.20 -0.88 0.71
C ARG A 264 -0.22 -2.33 0.52
N SER A 265 -0.70 -3.00 1.58
CA SER A 265 -1.32 -4.33 1.49
C SER A 265 -2.68 -4.36 0.78
N GLY A 266 -3.35 -3.21 0.63
CA GLY A 266 -4.64 -3.05 -0.07
C GLY A 266 -4.52 -2.74 -1.58
N LEU A 267 -3.30 -2.77 -2.12
CA LEU A 267 -3.00 -2.88 -3.56
C LEU A 267 -2.78 -4.34 -3.93
#